data_AF-A0A1G2QHW8-F1
#
_entry.id   AF-A0A1G2QHW8-F1
#
_cell.length_a   1.000
_cell.length_b   1.000
_cell.length_c   1.000
_cell.angle_alpha   90.00
_cell.angle_beta   90.00
_cell.angle_gamma   90.00
#
_symmetry.space_group_name_H-M   'P 1'
#
loop_
_entity.id
_entity.type
_entity.pdbx_description
1 polymer ?
#
loop_
_entity_poly.entity_id
_entity_poly.type
_entity_poly.pdbx_seq_one_letter_code
_entity_poly.pdbx_strand_id
1 'polypeptide(L)'
;MKVSFEVVKKRYQAVLTDRVYLLSLSIGVVLLSAVFLINFYAVSHATKSASNPVSDIILSNVPVFNLNFLVVYCPFIFWAFIGLFCLTDPKRIPFVLKSVALFVLIRSVFINLTQLGPFPDQADIDYTLRSVRFFTAGGDLFFSGHTGAPFLMALIFGRNNLFWRISFTAVAIFFGVVVLLAHVHYTIDVLAAFFITYTIYVLATKFFPGDAERFWR
;
A
#
# COMPACT_ATOMS: atom_id res chain seq x y z
N MET A 1 -12.77 -15.10 16.93
CA MET A 1 -14.06 -14.40 17.17
C MET A 1 -14.98 -14.64 15.97
N LYS A 2 -15.97 -15.54 16.06
CA LYS A 2 -16.91 -15.79 14.94
C LYS A 2 -17.91 -14.62 14.90
N VAL A 3 -17.74 -13.69 13.95
CA VAL A 3 -18.77 -12.69 13.68
C VAL A 3 -19.87 -13.41 12.90
N SER A 4 -21.07 -13.49 13.48
CA SER A 4 -22.22 -14.11 12.81
C SER A 4 -22.62 -13.30 11.57
N PHE A 5 -23.04 -13.99 10.51
CA PHE A 5 -23.54 -13.37 9.27
C PHE A 5 -24.63 -12.34 9.53
N GLU A 6 -25.51 -12.60 10.50
CA GLU A 6 -26.57 -11.68 10.91
C GLU A 6 -26.04 -10.35 11.46
N VAL A 7 -24.91 -10.38 12.17
CA VAL A 7 -24.26 -9.17 12.70
C VAL A 7 -23.71 -8.33 11.54
N VAL A 8 -23.05 -8.97 10.58
CA VAL A 8 -22.55 -8.27 9.38
C VAL A 8 -23.70 -7.67 8.60
N LYS A 9 -24.77 -8.43 8.34
CA LYS A 9 -25.96 -7.95 7.63
C LYS A 9 -26.57 -6.70 8.27
N LYS A 10 -26.73 -6.69 9.60
CA LYS A 10 -27.22 -5.51 10.33
C LYS A 10 -26.31 -4.28 10.17
N ARG A 11 -24.98 -4.47 10.16
CA ARG A 11 -24.03 -3.37 9.93
C ARG A 11 -24.19 -2.75 8.54
N TYR A 12 -24.38 -3.58 7.51
CA TYR A 12 -24.63 -3.08 6.16
C TYR A 12 -25.96 -2.34 6.06
N GLN A 13 -27.04 -2.88 6.63
CA GLN A 13 -28.34 -2.20 6.64
C GLN A 13 -28.27 -0.81 7.28
N ALA A 14 -27.46 -0.65 8.33
CA ALA A 14 -27.29 0.64 9.02
C ALA A 14 -26.59 1.71 8.18
N VAL A 15 -25.69 1.33 7.26
CA VAL A 15 -24.91 2.29 6.46
C VAL A 15 -25.47 2.49 5.05
N LEU A 16 -26.19 1.52 4.51
CA LEU A 16 -26.76 1.60 3.16
C LEU A 16 -27.89 2.64 3.03
N THR A 17 -28.48 3.08 4.14
CA THR A 17 -29.47 4.16 4.17
C THR A 17 -28.84 5.53 4.38
N ASP A 18 -27.57 5.60 4.82
CA ASP A 18 -26.82 6.84 5.04
C ASP A 18 -26.28 7.37 3.71
N ARG A 19 -26.91 8.44 3.19
CA ARG A 19 -26.49 9.10 1.94
C ARG A 19 -25.07 9.66 2.02
N VAL A 20 -24.62 10.10 3.19
CA VAL A 20 -23.26 10.64 3.39
C VAL A 20 -22.24 9.51 3.28
N TYR A 21 -22.56 8.34 3.86
CA TYR A 21 -21.74 7.14 3.70
C TYR A 21 -21.65 6.71 2.23
N LEU A 22 -22.79 6.61 1.53
CA LEU A 22 -22.81 6.18 0.13
C LEU A 22 -22.04 7.13 -0.79
N LEU A 23 -22.20 8.45 -0.60
CA LEU A 23 -21.43 9.45 -1.33
C LEU A 23 -19.94 9.31 -1.02
N SER A 24 -19.58 9.16 0.26
CA SER A 24 -18.18 9.00 0.68
C SER A 24 -17.53 7.74 0.09
N LEU A 25 -18.25 6.62 0.11
CA LEU A 25 -17.83 5.37 -0.51
C LEU A 25 -17.62 5.55 -2.02
N SER A 26 -18.57 6.18 -2.71
CA SER A 26 -18.49 6.43 -4.15
C SER A 26 -17.29 7.31 -4.50
N ILE A 27 -17.07 8.39 -3.75
CA ILE A 27 -15.88 9.24 -3.88
C ILE A 27 -14.60 8.40 -3.66
N GLY A 28 -14.58 7.55 -2.64
CA GLY A 28 -13.43 6.67 -2.37
C GLY A 28 -13.11 5.72 -3.52
N VAL A 29 -14.13 5.09 -4.11
CA VAL A 29 -13.97 4.18 -5.26
C VAL A 29 -13.49 4.94 -6.49
N VAL A 30 -14.08 6.08 -6.80
CA VAL A 30 -13.68 6.92 -7.95
C VAL A 30 -12.25 7.42 -7.77
N LEU A 31 -11.91 7.93 -6.59
CA LEU A 31 -10.57 8.44 -6.27
C LEU A 31 -9.52 7.34 -6.40
N LEU A 32 -9.77 6.16 -5.81
CA LEU A 32 -8.81 5.05 -5.89
C LEU A 32 -8.63 4.57 -7.35
N SER A 33 -9.72 4.47 -8.11
CA SER A 33 -9.66 4.07 -9.53
C SER A 33 -8.88 5.08 -10.37
N ALA A 34 -9.13 6.37 -10.18
CA ALA A 34 -8.42 7.44 -10.88
C ALA A 34 -6.92 7.43 -10.53
N VAL A 35 -6.59 7.28 -9.24
CA VAL A 35 -5.20 7.25 -8.79
C VAL A 35 -4.46 6.00 -9.28
N PHE A 36 -5.09 4.83 -9.37
CA PHE A 36 -4.44 3.67 -9.96
C PHE A 36 -4.10 3.88 -11.44
N LEU A 37 -4.96 4.59 -12.19
CA LEU A 37 -4.64 4.97 -13.56
C LEU A 37 -3.44 5.92 -13.62
N ILE A 38 -3.39 6.92 -12.73
CA ILE A 38 -2.22 7.81 -12.59
C ILE A 38 -0.96 7.00 -12.28
N ASN A 39 -1.04 6.07 -11.33
CA ASN A 39 0.08 5.20 -10.97
C ASN A 39 0.56 4.37 -12.16
N PHE A 40 -0.34 3.78 -12.93
CA PHE A 40 0.03 3.02 -14.13
C PHE A 40 0.87 3.86 -15.09
N TYR A 41 0.45 5.09 -15.38
CA TYR A 41 1.23 5.99 -16.23
C TYR A 41 2.54 6.46 -15.59
N ALA A 42 2.52 6.74 -14.28
CA ALA A 42 3.70 7.13 -13.50
C ALA A 42 4.78 6.05 -13.55
N VAL A 43 4.41 4.80 -13.25
CA VAL A 43 5.31 3.65 -13.30
C VAL A 43 5.81 3.43 -14.73
N SER A 44 4.93 3.48 -15.74
CA SER A 44 5.35 3.31 -17.14
C SER A 44 6.34 4.40 -17.59
N HIS A 45 6.14 5.64 -17.17
CA HIS A 45 7.05 6.74 -17.49
C HIS A 45 8.40 6.59 -16.78
N ALA A 46 8.39 6.29 -15.48
CA ALA A 46 9.61 6.10 -14.71
C ALA A 46 10.43 4.90 -15.19
N THR A 47 9.80 3.77 -15.53
CA THR A 47 10.51 2.62 -16.12
C THR A 47 11.17 2.98 -17.45
N LYS A 48 10.51 3.78 -18.30
CA LYS A 48 11.10 4.21 -19.60
C LYS A 48 12.20 5.25 -19.45
N SER A 49 12.12 6.08 -18.42
CA SER A 49 13.04 7.20 -18.17
C SER A 49 14.04 6.89 -17.06
N ALA A 50 14.18 5.61 -16.70
CA ALA A 50 15.00 5.18 -15.58
C ALA A 50 16.45 5.63 -15.76
N SER A 51 16.98 6.31 -14.73
CA SER A 51 18.36 6.75 -14.67
C SER A 51 19.30 5.58 -14.39
N ASN A 52 20.58 5.88 -14.20
CA ASN A 52 21.53 4.92 -13.66
C ASN A 52 21.16 4.53 -12.20
N PRO A 53 21.56 3.33 -11.76
CA PRO A 53 21.46 2.95 -10.36
C PRO A 53 22.34 3.82 -9.48
N VAL A 54 21.95 3.93 -8.20
CA VAL A 54 22.75 4.56 -7.15
C VAL A 54 23.41 3.51 -6.26
N SER A 55 24.44 3.90 -5.52
CA SER A 55 25.09 3.05 -4.52
C SER A 55 24.17 2.82 -3.32
N ASP A 56 24.21 1.62 -2.75
CA ASP A 56 23.42 1.27 -1.57
C ASP A 56 24.23 0.42 -0.59
N ILE A 57 24.31 0.88 0.67
CA ILE A 57 25.16 0.24 1.68
C ILE A 57 24.71 -1.19 1.97
N ILE A 58 23.41 -1.46 2.03
CA ILE A 58 22.93 -2.82 2.38
C ILE A 58 23.04 -3.72 1.16
N LEU A 59 22.51 -3.30 0.01
CA LEU A 59 22.48 -4.14 -1.19
C LEU A 59 23.90 -4.44 -1.71
N SER A 60 24.87 -3.54 -1.52
CA SER A 60 26.27 -3.82 -1.88
C SER A 60 26.99 -4.79 -0.93
N ASN A 61 26.40 -5.14 0.23
CA ASN A 61 27.02 -6.00 1.25
C ASN A 61 26.21 -7.27 1.55
N VAL A 62 25.11 -7.50 0.85
CA VAL A 62 24.21 -8.64 1.06
C VAL A 62 24.04 -9.37 -0.29
N PRO A 63 24.05 -10.71 -0.32
CA PRO A 63 23.79 -11.45 -1.54
C PRO A 63 22.32 -11.31 -1.96
N VAL A 64 22.07 -11.29 -3.27
CA VAL A 64 20.70 -11.31 -3.81
C VAL A 64 20.08 -12.70 -3.64
N PHE A 65 18.81 -12.73 -3.21
CA PHE A 65 18.01 -13.94 -3.10
C PHE A 65 16.84 -13.91 -4.08
N ASN A 66 16.57 -15.02 -4.75
CA ASN A 66 15.37 -15.16 -5.57
C ASN A 66 14.14 -15.34 -4.67
N LEU A 67 13.47 -14.22 -4.37
CA LEU A 67 12.24 -14.17 -3.58
C LEU A 67 11.03 -13.74 -4.42
N ASN A 68 11.05 -14.02 -5.73
CA ASN A 68 10.00 -13.61 -6.68
C ASN A 68 8.59 -13.93 -6.16
N PHE A 69 8.40 -15.14 -5.60
CA PHE A 69 7.10 -15.53 -5.04
C PHE A 69 6.62 -14.59 -3.92
N LEU A 70 7.52 -14.23 -2.99
CA LEU A 70 7.18 -13.37 -1.86
C LEU A 70 6.98 -11.91 -2.30
N VAL A 71 7.78 -11.43 -3.24
CA VAL A 71 7.67 -10.06 -3.77
C VAL A 71 6.37 -9.87 -4.56
N VAL A 72 5.95 -10.87 -5.34
CA VAL A 72 4.78 -10.77 -6.21
C VAL A 72 3.49 -11.17 -5.50
N TYR A 73 3.42 -12.38 -4.92
CA TYR A 73 2.13 -12.96 -4.50
C TYR A 73 1.70 -12.57 -3.08
N CYS A 74 2.64 -12.42 -2.15
CA CYS A 74 2.29 -12.06 -0.76
C CYS A 74 1.58 -10.70 -0.64
N PRO A 75 1.93 -9.64 -1.40
CA PRO A 75 1.15 -8.40 -1.41
C PRO A 75 -0.32 -8.60 -1.85
N PHE A 76 -0.60 -9.47 -2.82
CA PHE A 76 -1.99 -9.78 -3.21
C PHE A 76 -2.74 -10.49 -2.07
N ILE A 77 -2.09 -11.44 -1.39
CA ILE A 77 -2.67 -12.10 -0.21
C ILE A 77 -2.96 -11.08 0.89
N PHE A 78 -2.02 -10.17 1.15
CA PHE A 78 -2.19 -9.09 2.11
C PHE A 78 -3.39 -8.21 1.76
N TRP A 79 -3.50 -7.73 0.52
CA TRP A 79 -4.62 -6.89 0.09
C TRP A 79 -5.96 -7.64 0.07
N ALA A 80 -5.98 -8.91 -0.30
CA ALA A 80 -7.17 -9.76 -0.20
C ALA A 80 -7.62 -9.87 1.26
N PHE A 81 -6.69 -10.09 2.20
CA PHE A 81 -6.99 -10.09 3.62
C PHE A 81 -7.56 -8.74 4.10
N ILE A 82 -6.94 -7.61 3.73
CA ILE A 82 -7.45 -6.27 4.09
C ILE A 82 -8.85 -6.05 3.52
N GLY A 83 -9.09 -6.44 2.26
CA GLY A 83 -10.39 -6.35 1.61
C GLY A 83 -11.47 -7.14 2.38
N LEU A 84 -11.21 -8.43 2.63
CA LEU A 84 -12.11 -9.28 3.43
C LEU A 84 -12.32 -8.73 4.84
N PHE A 85 -11.27 -8.20 5.47
CA PHE A 85 -11.36 -7.63 6.81
C PHE A 85 -12.20 -6.34 6.84
N CYS A 86 -12.13 -5.52 5.79
CA CYS A 86 -12.99 -4.35 5.64
C CYS A 86 -14.46 -4.75 5.36
N LEU A 87 -14.69 -5.85 4.64
CA LEU A 87 -16.06 -6.33 4.40
C LEU A 87 -16.78 -6.78 5.68
N THR A 88 -16.06 -7.11 6.75
CA THR A 88 -16.67 -7.45 8.06
C THR A 88 -17.32 -6.25 8.77
N ASP A 89 -16.93 -5.03 8.42
CA ASP A 89 -17.50 -3.81 8.98
C ASP A 89 -17.41 -2.68 7.94
N PRO A 90 -18.53 -2.37 7.26
CA PRO A 90 -18.54 -1.46 6.11
C PRO A 90 -18.13 -0.03 6.47
N LYS A 91 -18.24 0.37 7.74
CA LYS A 91 -17.74 1.67 8.23
C LYS A 91 -16.25 1.88 7.91
N ARG A 92 -15.49 0.79 7.78
CA ARG A 92 -14.05 0.83 7.52
C ARG A 92 -13.71 1.22 6.09
N ILE A 93 -14.58 0.85 5.14
CA ILE A 93 -14.27 0.84 3.71
C ILE A 93 -13.90 2.24 3.20
N PRO A 94 -14.70 3.31 3.42
CA PRO A 94 -14.41 4.62 2.83
C PRO A 94 -13.06 5.21 3.27
N PHE A 95 -12.75 5.12 4.57
CA PHE A 95 -11.50 5.67 5.09
C PHE A 95 -10.28 4.91 4.57
N VAL A 96 -10.35 3.57 4.50
CA VAL A 96 -9.27 2.75 3.95
C VAL A 96 -9.07 3.05 2.47
N LEU A 97 -10.13 3.06 1.66
CA LEU A 97 -10.03 3.35 0.22
C LEU A 97 -9.36 4.70 -0.05
N LYS A 98 -9.81 5.76 0.64
CA LYS A 98 -9.27 7.11 0.44
C LYS A 98 -7.83 7.25 0.97
N SER A 99 -7.51 6.60 2.07
CA SER A 99 -6.14 6.58 2.61
C SER A 99 -5.17 5.86 1.66
N VAL A 100 -5.60 4.73 1.09
CA VAL A 100 -4.82 4.00 0.08
C VAL A 100 -4.70 4.80 -1.21
N ALA A 101 -5.76 5.48 -1.64
CA ALA A 101 -5.69 6.37 -2.80
C ALA A 101 -4.69 7.51 -2.56
N LEU A 102 -4.70 8.15 -1.39
CA LEU A 102 -3.73 9.19 -1.06
C LEU A 102 -2.29 8.64 -1.04
N PHE A 103 -2.10 7.42 -0.52
CA PHE A 103 -0.81 6.73 -0.51
C PHE A 103 -0.28 6.50 -1.93
N VAL A 104 -1.10 5.91 -2.81
CA VAL A 104 -0.72 5.60 -4.20
C VAL A 104 -0.47 6.88 -4.99
N LEU A 105 -1.24 7.94 -4.74
CA LEU A 105 -1.04 9.24 -5.41
C LEU A 105 0.31 9.84 -5.04
N ILE A 106 0.63 9.90 -3.75
CA ILE A 106 1.91 10.45 -3.27
C ILE A 106 3.07 9.60 -3.78
N ARG A 107 2.95 8.27 -3.75
CA ARG A 107 3.95 7.36 -4.34
C ARG A 107 4.14 7.63 -5.85
N SER A 108 3.06 7.84 -6.60
CA SER A 108 3.12 8.17 -8.03
C SER A 108 3.91 9.46 -8.29
N VAL A 109 3.78 10.47 -7.42
CA VAL A 109 4.59 11.69 -7.49
C VAL A 109 6.06 11.38 -7.27
N PHE A 110 6.40 10.68 -6.18
CA PHE A 110 7.79 10.35 -5.86
C PHE A 110 8.49 9.51 -6.93
N ILE A 111 7.80 8.52 -7.51
CA ILE A 111 8.34 7.67 -8.58
C ILE A 111 8.79 8.50 -9.80
N ASN A 112 8.00 9.49 -10.20
CA ASN A 112 8.35 10.36 -11.34
C ASN A 112 9.43 11.39 -10.99
N LEU A 113 9.55 11.78 -9.72
CA LEU A 113 10.57 12.73 -9.29
C LEU A 113 11.96 12.08 -9.15
N THR A 114 12.01 10.77 -8.86
CA THR A 114 13.28 10.08 -8.62
C THR A 114 13.80 9.31 -9.83
N GLN A 115 12.91 8.67 -10.61
CA GLN A 115 13.26 7.89 -11.82
C GLN A 115 14.48 6.97 -11.64
N LEU A 116 14.65 6.39 -10.44
CA LEU A 116 15.83 5.58 -10.12
C LEU A 116 15.89 4.33 -11.00
N GLY A 117 17.09 4.04 -11.50
CA GLY A 117 17.38 2.76 -12.15
C GLY A 117 17.37 1.60 -11.15
N PRO A 118 17.01 0.38 -11.60
CA PRO A 118 17.09 -0.81 -10.75
C PRO A 118 18.53 -1.09 -10.31
N PHE A 119 18.69 -1.68 -9.13
CA PHE A 119 20.00 -2.11 -8.66
C PHE A 119 20.60 -3.18 -9.60
N PRO A 120 21.92 -3.14 -9.90
CA PRO A 120 22.52 -4.01 -10.93
C PRO A 120 22.27 -5.51 -10.72
N ASP A 121 22.36 -5.97 -9.48
CA ASP A 121 22.19 -7.38 -9.11
C ASP A 121 20.80 -7.67 -8.54
N GLN A 122 19.74 -7.05 -9.07
CA GLN A 122 18.37 -7.32 -8.62
C GLN A 122 17.90 -8.73 -9.00
N ALA A 123 17.04 -9.33 -8.18
CA ALA A 123 16.43 -10.61 -8.52
C ALA A 123 15.51 -10.46 -9.75
N ASP A 124 15.48 -11.49 -10.59
CA ASP A 124 14.53 -11.57 -11.70
C ASP A 124 13.10 -11.73 -11.17
N ILE A 125 12.36 -10.61 -11.16
CA ILE A 125 10.95 -10.60 -10.79
C ILE A 125 10.11 -10.78 -12.05
N ASP A 126 9.20 -11.74 -11.97
CA ASP A 126 8.30 -12.03 -13.07
C ASP A 126 7.14 -11.02 -13.11
N TYR A 127 7.31 -9.97 -13.92
CA TYR A 127 6.27 -9.00 -14.25
C TYR A 127 5.49 -9.38 -15.52
N THR A 128 5.45 -10.64 -15.96
CA THR A 128 4.78 -11.03 -17.22
C THR A 128 3.26 -10.95 -17.13
N LEU A 129 2.69 -11.15 -15.93
CA LEU A 129 1.26 -11.03 -15.72
C LEU A 129 0.82 -9.55 -15.84
N ARG A 130 -0.10 -9.28 -16.78
CA ARG A 130 -0.64 -7.94 -17.04
C ARG A 130 -1.25 -7.29 -15.79
N SER A 131 -1.82 -8.09 -14.89
CA SER A 131 -2.33 -7.63 -13.60
C SER A 131 -1.23 -7.10 -12.70
N VAL A 132 -0.03 -7.70 -12.71
CA VAL A 132 1.13 -7.23 -11.94
C VAL A 132 1.69 -5.94 -12.53
N ARG A 133 1.83 -5.88 -13.87
CA ARG A 133 2.27 -4.67 -14.61
C ARG A 133 1.42 -3.43 -14.37
N PHE A 134 0.15 -3.63 -14.02
CA PHE A 134 -0.74 -2.51 -13.71
C PHE A 134 -0.35 -1.80 -12.40
N PHE A 135 0.25 -2.54 -11.46
CA PHE A 135 0.63 -2.02 -10.15
C PHE A 135 2.13 -1.69 -10.04
N THR A 136 3.00 -2.46 -10.72
CA THR A 136 4.47 -2.32 -10.66
C THR A 136 5.11 -2.76 -11.98
N ALA A 137 6.18 -2.09 -12.41
CA ALA A 137 6.91 -2.43 -13.63
C ALA A 137 8.42 -2.19 -13.52
N GLY A 138 8.96 -2.27 -12.30
CA GLY A 138 10.40 -2.19 -12.01
C GLY A 138 10.99 -0.79 -11.91
N GLY A 139 10.33 0.25 -12.43
CA GLY A 139 10.73 1.65 -12.26
C GLY A 139 10.13 2.32 -11.01
N ASP A 140 9.31 1.61 -10.25
CA ASP A 140 8.57 2.12 -9.11
C ASP A 140 9.31 1.93 -7.78
N LEU A 141 10.54 2.44 -7.72
CA LEU A 141 11.43 2.24 -6.57
C LEU A 141 11.05 3.14 -5.38
N PHE A 142 11.33 4.44 -5.46
CA PHE A 142 11.17 5.33 -4.30
C PHE A 142 9.73 5.86 -4.13
N PHE A 143 9.08 5.73 -2.97
CA PHE A 143 9.45 4.98 -1.74
C PHE A 143 8.67 3.66 -1.67
N SER A 144 9.18 2.63 -0.99
CA SER A 144 8.67 1.25 -1.04
C SER A 144 7.17 1.10 -0.73
N GLY A 145 6.44 0.56 -1.72
CA GLY A 145 5.02 0.21 -1.58
C GLY A 145 4.80 -1.00 -0.67
N HIS A 146 5.66 -2.03 -0.79
CA HIS A 146 5.61 -3.26 0.00
C HIS A 146 5.79 -3.01 1.50
N THR A 147 6.57 -1.99 1.87
CA THR A 147 6.77 -1.58 3.27
C THR A 147 5.72 -0.57 3.72
N GLY A 148 5.44 0.44 2.90
CA GLY A 148 4.54 1.53 3.28
C GLY A 148 3.08 1.10 3.42
N ALA A 149 2.56 0.27 2.51
CA ALA A 149 1.16 -0.17 2.54
C ALA A 149 0.76 -0.93 3.84
N PRO A 150 1.48 -1.97 4.28
CA PRO A 150 1.19 -2.62 5.56
C PRO A 150 1.41 -1.69 6.75
N PHE A 151 2.42 -0.81 6.71
CA PHE A 151 2.60 0.15 7.78
C PHE A 151 1.44 1.15 7.87
N LEU A 152 0.86 1.57 6.74
CA LEU A 152 -0.36 2.39 6.73
C LEU A 152 -1.51 1.66 7.42
N MET A 153 -1.69 0.36 7.15
CA MET A 153 -2.70 -0.44 7.84
C MET A 153 -2.40 -0.56 9.34
N ALA A 154 -1.12 -0.66 9.74
CA ALA A 154 -0.71 -0.63 11.14
C ALA A 154 -1.13 0.66 11.85
N LEU A 155 -1.02 1.81 11.18
CA LEU A 155 -1.44 3.09 11.74
C LEU A 155 -2.97 3.22 11.82
N ILE A 156 -3.68 2.83 10.76
CA ILE A 156 -5.15 2.95 10.67
C ILE A 156 -5.84 1.99 11.66
N PHE A 157 -5.56 0.69 11.54
CA PHE A 157 -6.19 -0.33 12.38
C PHE A 157 -5.60 -0.37 13.79
N GLY A 158 -4.35 0.05 13.94
CA GLY A 158 -3.64 0.06 15.21
C GLY A 158 -3.89 1.29 16.08
N ARG A 159 -4.72 2.26 15.66
CA ARG A 159 -5.03 3.46 16.47
C ARG A 159 -5.58 3.08 17.84
N ASN A 160 -6.56 2.17 17.88
CA ASN A 160 -7.25 1.74 19.10
C ASN A 160 -7.03 0.25 19.42
N ASN A 161 -6.11 -0.43 18.72
CA ASN A 161 -5.88 -1.86 18.91
C ASN A 161 -4.39 -2.20 18.74
N LEU A 162 -3.72 -2.47 19.87
CA LEU A 162 -2.29 -2.75 19.89
C LEU A 162 -1.92 -4.02 19.11
N PHE A 163 -2.77 -5.05 19.14
CA PHE A 163 -2.53 -6.28 18.38
C PHE A 163 -2.42 -5.98 16.88
N TRP A 164 -3.39 -5.27 16.29
CA TRP A 164 -3.33 -4.91 14.88
C TRP A 164 -2.15 -4.00 14.54
N ARG A 165 -1.78 -3.08 15.45
CA ARG A 165 -0.59 -2.24 15.28
C ARG A 165 0.66 -3.10 15.13
N ILE A 166 0.89 -4.03 16.06
CA ILE A 166 2.07 -4.88 16.07
C ILE A 166 2.06 -5.82 14.86
N SER A 167 0.94 -6.49 14.58
CA SER A 167 0.86 -7.44 13.47
C SER A 167 1.17 -6.80 12.12
N PHE A 168 0.55 -5.65 11.80
CA PHE A 168 0.80 -5.00 10.52
C PHE A 168 2.17 -4.32 10.45
N THR A 169 2.73 -3.85 11.57
CA THR A 169 4.12 -3.36 11.61
C THR A 169 5.10 -4.50 11.36
N ALA A 170 4.87 -5.68 11.93
CA ALA A 170 5.68 -6.87 11.66
C ALA A 170 5.61 -7.28 10.18
N VAL A 171 4.42 -7.22 9.56
CA VAL A 171 4.26 -7.45 8.12
C VAL A 171 5.02 -6.41 7.29
N ALA A 172 5.01 -5.13 7.69
CA ALA A 172 5.78 -4.08 7.02
C ALA A 172 7.28 -4.31 7.08
N ILE A 173 7.80 -4.69 8.25
CA ILE A 173 9.21 -5.05 8.44
C ILE A 173 9.55 -6.29 7.61
N PHE A 174 8.71 -7.33 7.66
CA PHE A 174 8.90 -8.54 6.86
C PHE A 174 9.02 -8.22 5.37
N PHE A 175 8.08 -7.44 4.82
CA PHE A 175 8.15 -7.05 3.42
C PHE A 175 9.34 -6.16 3.11
N GLY A 176 9.71 -5.24 4.01
CA GLY A 176 10.93 -4.43 3.88
C GLY A 176 12.18 -5.32 3.76
N VAL A 177 12.32 -6.32 4.62
CA VAL A 177 13.43 -7.28 4.53
C VAL A 177 13.38 -8.06 3.22
N VAL A 178 12.22 -8.59 2.83
CA VAL A 178 12.06 -9.36 1.58
C VAL A 178 12.49 -8.54 0.36
N VAL A 179 12.07 -7.28 0.25
CA VAL A 179 12.42 -6.47 -0.93
C VAL A 179 13.89 -6.05 -0.95
N LEU A 180 14.52 -5.89 0.22
CA LEU A 180 15.96 -5.65 0.31
C LEU A 180 16.76 -6.90 -0.06
N LEU A 181 16.37 -8.09 0.43
CA LEU A 181 17.03 -9.35 0.07
C LEU A 181 16.84 -9.72 -1.40
N ALA A 182 15.73 -9.31 -2.02
CA ALA A 182 15.49 -9.47 -3.44
C ALA A 182 16.16 -8.37 -4.30
N HIS A 183 16.76 -7.35 -3.67
CA HIS A 183 17.38 -6.21 -4.34
C HIS A 183 16.41 -5.44 -5.27
N VAL A 184 15.09 -5.51 -5.00
CA VAL A 184 14.04 -4.86 -5.82
C VAL A 184 13.66 -3.46 -5.31
N HIS A 185 14.21 -3.07 -4.16
CA HIS A 185 14.11 -1.73 -3.58
C HIS A 185 15.44 -1.34 -2.94
N TYR A 186 15.76 -0.06 -3.01
CA TYR A 186 16.87 0.51 -2.27
C TYR A 186 16.56 0.58 -0.77
N THR A 187 17.59 0.58 0.06
CA THR A 187 17.48 0.77 1.51
C THR A 187 16.74 2.05 1.84
N ILE A 188 17.02 3.13 1.09
CA ILE A 188 16.35 4.41 1.28
C ILE A 188 14.86 4.34 0.96
N ASP A 189 14.44 3.53 -0.02
CA ASP A 189 13.03 3.33 -0.37
C ASP A 189 12.28 2.73 0.82
N VAL A 190 12.88 1.75 1.50
CA VAL A 190 12.29 1.03 2.63
C VAL A 190 12.26 1.88 3.89
N LEU A 191 13.36 2.54 4.24
CA LEU A 191 13.42 3.37 5.45
C LEU A 191 12.53 4.61 5.33
N ALA A 192 12.57 5.31 4.18
CA ALA A 192 11.73 6.48 3.95
C ALA A 192 10.23 6.12 3.96
N ALA A 193 9.87 4.88 3.59
CA ALA A 193 8.48 4.44 3.58
C ALA A 193 7.80 4.61 4.94
N PHE A 194 8.48 4.33 6.06
CA PHE A 194 7.88 4.51 7.39
C PHE A 194 7.52 5.97 7.68
N PHE A 195 8.43 6.90 7.38
CA PHE A 195 8.23 8.33 7.64
C PHE A 195 7.20 8.95 6.70
N ILE A 196 7.31 8.69 5.39
CA ILE A 196 6.38 9.21 4.40
C ILE A 196 4.98 8.66 4.64
N THR A 197 4.85 7.36 4.95
CA THR A 197 3.56 6.73 5.26
C THR A 197 2.94 7.30 6.52
N TYR A 198 3.73 7.59 7.56
CA TYR A 198 3.21 8.26 8.75
C TYR A 198 2.63 9.64 8.41
N THR A 199 3.34 10.43 7.59
CA THR A 199 2.81 11.71 7.10
C THR A 199 1.53 11.51 6.28
N ILE A 200 1.48 10.51 5.40
CA ILE A 200 0.27 10.16 4.62
C ILE A 200 -0.90 9.83 5.55
N TYR A 201 -0.68 9.05 6.61
CA TYR A 201 -1.70 8.75 7.61
C TYR A 201 -2.23 10.02 8.28
N VAL A 202 -1.33 10.92 8.71
CA VAL A 202 -1.73 12.21 9.31
C VAL A 202 -2.55 13.02 8.31
N LEU A 203 -2.11 13.13 7.05
CA LEU A 203 -2.86 13.84 6.00
C LEU A 203 -4.23 13.21 5.74
N ALA A 204 -4.32 11.88 5.67
CA ALA A 204 -5.58 11.18 5.48
C ALA A 204 -6.57 11.46 6.60
N THR A 205 -6.12 11.49 7.87
CA THR A 205 -7.00 11.85 9.00
C THR A 205 -7.49 13.31 8.96
N LYS A 206 -6.69 14.22 8.37
CA LYS A 206 -7.07 15.63 8.20
C LYS A 206 -7.97 15.88 7.00
N PHE A 207 -7.75 15.18 5.89
CA PHE A 207 -8.50 15.33 4.65
C PHE A 207 -9.84 14.57 4.67
N PHE A 208 -9.91 13.47 5.43
CA PHE A 208 -11.11 12.62 5.51
C PHE A 208 -11.61 12.45 6.96
N PRO A 209 -11.82 13.55 7.71
CA PRO A 209 -12.09 13.48 9.15
C PRO A 209 -13.40 12.73 9.46
N GLY A 210 -14.45 12.89 8.64
CA GLY A 210 -15.73 12.19 8.84
C GLY A 210 -15.64 10.68 8.59
N ASP A 211 -14.79 10.23 7.65
CA ASP A 211 -14.57 8.80 7.42
C ASP A 211 -13.70 8.19 8.50
N ALA A 212 -12.67 8.94 8.93
CA ALA A 212 -11.85 8.62 10.09
C ALA A 212 -12.72 8.42 11.34
N GLU A 213 -13.56 9.39 11.67
CA GLU A 213 -14.44 9.32 12.83
C GLU A 213 -15.40 8.11 12.73
N ARG A 214 -16.00 7.88 11.56
CA ARG A 214 -16.86 6.72 11.33
C ARG A 214 -16.11 5.39 11.49
N PHE A 215 -14.84 5.32 11.08
CA PHE A 215 -14.02 4.13 11.19
C PHE A 215 -13.77 3.74 12.65
N TRP A 216 -13.52 4.71 13.53
CA TRP A 216 -13.13 4.46 14.93
C TRP A 216 -14.29 4.50 15.94
N ARG A 217 -15.53 4.76 15.48
CA ARG A 217 -16.77 4.67 16.28
C ARG A 217 -17.41 3.28 16.20
#